data_AF-A0AAV4MX33-F1
#
_entry.id   AF-A0AAV4MX33-F1
#
_cell.length_a   1.000
_cell.length_b   1.000
_cell.length_c   1.000
_cell.angle_alpha   90.00
_cell.angle_beta   90.00
_cell.angle_gamma   90.00
#
_symmetry.space_group_name_H-M   'P 1'
#
loop_
_entity.id
_entity.type
_entity.pdbx_description
1 polymer ?
#
loop_
_entity_poly.entity_id
_entity_poly.type
_entity_poly.pdbx_seq_one_letter_code
_entity_poly.pdbx_strand_id
1 'polypeptide(L)'
;MGGIELDIAKFYHTVQQFGGLQQVIEKKKWQKIADAMRVPKSAQDRVTKLYDAYCKYLVSYDLLPKEEKQKIIEEVKADHEKHFKLRFSPSESEKEDDDVDDEENYDCVTKGRSMSLSNFFRIARNTMNMWFKNVPTPEEVEHEFWKIVTERQHHVVVHAGNIDSSVTQSGFPTNRKTSFAKHPWNLKVLTNNGRSVLKCMGPLSGITIPTLHVGMLYTTGCWYRDPHSFPWIEYLHTGAKTKF
;
A
#
# COMPACT_ATOMS: atom_id res chain seq x y z
N MET A 1 -13.27 -1.37 -4.70
CA MET A 1 -13.98 -2.46 -5.41
C MET A 1 -13.07 -3.68 -5.48
N GLY A 2 -13.56 -4.89 -5.15
CA GLY A 2 -12.69 -6.08 -5.14
C GLY A 2 -11.50 -5.99 -4.17
N GLY A 3 -11.64 -5.18 -3.11
CA GLY A 3 -10.62 -4.86 -2.12
C GLY A 3 -9.56 -3.83 -2.56
N ILE A 4 -9.74 -3.17 -3.70
CA ILE A 4 -8.83 -2.12 -4.19
C ILE A 4 -9.50 -0.75 -4.08
N GLU A 5 -8.72 0.27 -3.76
CA GLU A 5 -9.15 1.67 -3.74
C GLU A 5 -9.15 2.30 -5.14
N LEU A 6 -10.04 3.27 -5.34
CA LEU A 6 -10.20 3.93 -6.62
C LEU A 6 -9.41 5.24 -6.61
N ASP A 7 -8.56 5.44 -7.61
CA ASP A 7 -7.97 6.75 -7.89
C ASP A 7 -9.07 7.68 -8.42
N ILE A 8 -9.60 8.52 -7.54
CA ILE A 8 -10.74 9.40 -7.82
C ILE A 8 -10.38 10.47 -8.86
N ALA A 9 -9.16 11.00 -8.83
CA ALA A 9 -8.70 12.00 -9.79
C ALA A 9 -8.61 11.41 -11.20
N LYS A 10 -7.96 10.25 -11.34
CA LYS A 10 -7.90 9.52 -12.61
C LYS A 10 -9.28 9.10 -13.08
N PHE A 11 -10.16 8.68 -12.16
CA PHE A 11 -11.52 8.29 -12.48
C PHE A 11 -12.33 9.44 -13.08
N TYR A 12 -12.27 10.63 -12.45
CA TYR A 12 -12.90 11.85 -12.97
C TYR A 12 -12.40 12.16 -14.39
N HIS A 13 -11.08 12.26 -14.59
CA HIS A 13 -10.52 12.56 -15.92
C HIS A 13 -10.89 11.52 -16.97
N THR A 14 -10.94 10.25 -16.59
CA THR A 14 -11.39 9.17 -17.49
C THR A 14 -12.85 9.35 -17.88
N VAL A 15 -13.75 9.71 -16.96
CA VAL A 15 -15.16 10.00 -17.31
C VAL A 15 -15.27 11.21 -18.24
N GLN A 16 -14.50 12.27 -17.98
CA GLN A 16 -14.49 13.46 -18.84
C GLN A 16 -13.99 13.15 -20.27
N GLN A 17 -12.95 12.32 -20.42
CA GLN A 17 -12.48 11.84 -21.73
C GLN A 17 -13.55 11.09 -22.54
N PHE A 18 -14.53 10.49 -21.85
CA PHE A 18 -15.65 9.78 -22.47
C PHE A 18 -16.89 10.67 -22.71
N GLY A 19 -16.75 11.99 -22.54
CA GLY A 19 -17.79 12.98 -22.80
C GLY A 19 -18.58 13.41 -21.56
N GLY A 20 -18.07 13.15 -20.36
CA GLY A 20 -18.71 13.51 -19.09
C GLY A 20 -19.80 12.53 -18.64
N LEU A 21 -20.33 12.75 -17.43
CA LEU A 21 -21.25 11.83 -16.77
C LEU A 21 -22.52 11.55 -17.61
N GLN A 22 -23.14 12.60 -18.15
CA GLN A 22 -24.37 12.49 -18.94
C GLN A 22 -24.17 11.56 -20.14
N GLN A 23 -23.11 11.78 -20.92
CA GLN A 23 -22.84 10.95 -22.09
C GLN A 23 -22.47 9.51 -21.70
N VAL A 24 -21.80 9.31 -20.57
CA VAL A 24 -21.47 7.97 -20.06
C VAL A 24 -22.74 7.19 -19.70
N ILE A 25 -23.72 7.84 -19.07
CA ILE A 25 -25.02 7.23 -18.72
C ILE A 25 -25.82 6.93 -19.98
N GLU A 26 -26.06 7.94 -20.83
CA GLU A 26 -26.89 7.82 -22.03
C GLU A 26 -26.38 6.73 -22.98
N LYS A 27 -25.06 6.67 -23.20
CA LYS A 27 -24.42 5.70 -24.09
C LYS A 27 -23.98 4.42 -23.39
N LYS A 28 -24.38 4.20 -22.13
CA LYS A 28 -24.05 3.00 -21.32
C LYS A 28 -22.54 2.66 -21.32
N LYS A 29 -21.68 3.69 -21.20
CA LYS A 29 -20.22 3.57 -21.35
C LYS A 29 -19.49 3.10 -20.08
N TRP A 30 -20.18 2.87 -18.96
CA TRP A 30 -19.55 2.46 -17.69
C TRP A 30 -18.64 1.23 -17.79
N GLN A 31 -18.98 0.26 -18.64
CA GLN A 31 -18.12 -0.89 -18.88
C GLN A 31 -16.76 -0.48 -19.47
N LYS A 32 -16.76 0.47 -20.41
CA LYS A 32 -15.54 1.02 -21.04
C LYS A 32 -14.72 1.84 -20.04
N ILE A 33 -15.38 2.62 -19.18
CA ILE A 33 -14.72 3.35 -18.09
C ILE A 33 -14.01 2.37 -17.16
N ALA A 34 -14.69 1.30 -16.76
CA ALA A 34 -14.13 0.27 -15.90
C ALA A 34 -12.93 -0.45 -16.53
N ASP A 35 -12.95 -0.67 -17.86
CA ASP A 35 -11.81 -1.22 -18.60
C ASP A 35 -10.65 -0.21 -18.71
N ALA A 36 -10.94 1.08 -18.93
CA ALA A 36 -9.94 2.14 -18.97
C ALA A 36 -9.25 2.36 -17.61
N MET A 37 -10.03 2.28 -16.52
CA MET A 37 -9.53 2.26 -15.14
C MET A 37 -8.91 0.91 -14.73
N ARG A 38 -8.93 -0.08 -15.64
CA ARG A 38 -8.44 -1.46 -15.45
C ARG A 38 -9.01 -2.16 -14.22
N VAL A 39 -10.22 -1.81 -13.81
CA VAL A 39 -10.91 -2.46 -12.67
C VAL A 39 -11.07 -3.95 -12.98
N PRO A 40 -10.67 -4.87 -12.09
CA PRO A 40 -10.73 -6.31 -12.37
C PRO A 40 -12.12 -6.77 -12.84
N LYS A 41 -12.18 -7.59 -13.90
CA LYS A 41 -13.45 -8.16 -14.40
C LYS A 41 -14.12 -9.10 -13.37
N SER A 42 -13.33 -9.67 -12.47
CA SER A 42 -13.80 -10.50 -11.35
C SER A 42 -14.46 -9.69 -10.23
N ALA A 43 -14.34 -8.35 -10.24
CA ALA A 43 -14.97 -7.51 -9.23
C ALA A 43 -16.48 -7.48 -9.46
N GLN A 44 -17.22 -8.09 -8.53
CA GLN A 44 -18.69 -8.09 -8.54
C GLN A 44 -19.23 -6.66 -8.60
N ASP A 45 -20.22 -6.46 -9.48
CA ASP A 45 -20.94 -5.20 -9.68
C ASP A 45 -20.04 -4.00 -9.96
N ARG A 46 -18.90 -4.21 -10.64
CA ARG A 46 -17.92 -3.13 -10.88
C ARG A 46 -18.54 -1.91 -11.58
N VAL A 47 -19.52 -2.12 -12.46
CA VAL A 47 -20.22 -1.04 -13.19
C VAL A 47 -21.07 -0.21 -12.22
N THR A 48 -21.95 -0.85 -11.46
CA THR A 48 -22.80 -0.18 -10.48
C THR A 48 -21.97 0.52 -9.41
N LYS A 49 -20.92 -0.13 -8.90
CA LYS A 49 -20.03 0.45 -7.89
C LYS A 49 -19.25 1.67 -8.41
N LEU A 50 -18.90 1.73 -9.69
CA LEU A 50 -18.30 2.92 -10.30
C LEU A 50 -19.31 4.06 -10.39
N TYR A 51 -20.53 3.76 -10.81
CA TYR A 51 -21.61 4.75 -10.82
C TYR A 51 -21.85 5.31 -9.41
N ASP A 52 -22.02 4.44 -8.41
CA ASP A 52 -22.26 4.83 -7.02
C ASP A 52 -21.09 5.66 -6.47
N ALA A 53 -19.84 5.28 -6.78
CA ALA A 53 -18.65 6.03 -6.39
C ALA A 53 -18.62 7.42 -7.05
N TYR A 54 -19.00 7.54 -8.33
CA TYR A 54 -19.08 8.84 -8.99
C TYR A 54 -20.14 9.72 -8.33
N CYS A 55 -21.34 9.17 -8.10
CA CYS A 55 -22.43 9.85 -7.41
C CYS A 55 -22.02 10.34 -6.03
N LYS A 56 -21.32 9.48 -5.27
CA LYS A 56 -20.93 9.79 -3.90
C LYS A 56 -19.81 10.82 -3.79
N TYR A 57 -18.79 10.75 -4.64
CA TYR A 57 -17.55 11.49 -4.45
C TYR A 57 -17.28 12.57 -5.52
N LEU A 58 -17.87 12.44 -6.72
CA LEU A 58 -17.52 13.30 -7.86
C LEU A 58 -18.66 14.19 -8.34
N VAL A 59 -19.93 13.84 -8.12
CA VAL A 59 -21.06 14.67 -8.61
C VAL A 59 -21.00 16.08 -8.05
N SER A 60 -20.81 16.24 -6.74
CA SER A 60 -20.74 17.57 -6.13
C SER A 60 -19.63 18.42 -6.74
N TYR A 61 -18.46 17.83 -7.00
CA TYR A 61 -17.37 18.51 -7.67
C TYR A 61 -17.68 18.79 -9.14
N ASP A 62 -18.24 17.84 -9.88
CA ASP A 62 -18.54 17.94 -11.31
C ASP A 62 -19.54 19.06 -11.61
N LEU A 63 -20.50 19.27 -10.71
CA LEU A 63 -21.52 20.33 -10.81
C LEU A 63 -20.99 21.73 -10.52
N LEU A 64 -19.79 21.89 -9.96
CA LEU A 64 -19.24 23.21 -9.66
C LEU A 64 -18.96 24.00 -10.96
N PRO A 65 -19.23 25.32 -10.96
CA PRO A 65 -18.77 26.23 -12.00
C PRO A 65 -17.25 26.14 -12.19
N LYS A 66 -16.78 26.45 -13.41
CA LYS A 66 -15.34 26.42 -13.72
C LYS A 66 -14.52 27.33 -12.83
N GLU A 67 -15.06 28.49 -12.46
CA GLU A 67 -14.41 29.48 -11.59
C GLU A 67 -14.23 28.93 -10.17
N GLU A 68 -15.25 28.30 -9.60
CA GLU A 68 -15.16 27.67 -8.27
C GLU A 68 -14.19 26.48 -8.27
N LYS A 69 -14.22 25.64 -9.32
CA LYS A 69 -13.23 24.56 -9.48
C LYS A 69 -11.81 25.11 -9.50
N GLN A 70 -11.57 26.18 -10.26
CA GLN A 70 -10.27 26.81 -10.36
C GLN A 70 -9.80 27.36 -9.01
N LYS A 71 -10.70 28.02 -8.27
CA LYS A 71 -10.42 28.53 -6.93
C LYS A 71 -10.03 27.42 -5.96
N ILE A 72 -10.78 26.31 -5.93
CA ILE A 72 -10.47 25.14 -5.08
C ILE A 72 -9.10 24.55 -5.45
N ILE A 73 -8.78 24.44 -6.75
CA ILE A 73 -7.48 23.94 -7.20
C ILE A 73 -6.34 24.85 -6.72
N GLU A 74 -6.53 26.17 -6.76
CA GLU A 74 -5.55 27.14 -6.28
C GLU A 74 -5.37 27.07 -4.77
N GLU A 75 -6.47 26.98 -4.01
CA GLU A 75 -6.46 26.81 -2.55
C GLU A 75 -5.71 25.52 -2.16
N VAL A 76 -6.04 24.38 -2.77
CA VAL A 76 -5.37 23.08 -2.50
C VAL A 76 -3.87 23.14 -2.85
N LYS A 77 -3.50 23.79 -3.94
CA LYS A 77 -2.08 23.95 -4.32
C LYS A 77 -1.32 24.82 -3.33
N ALA A 78 -1.93 25.92 -2.89
CA ALA A 78 -1.32 26.82 -1.91
C ALA A 78 -1.11 26.11 -0.56
N ASP A 79 -2.10 25.31 -0.14
CA ASP A 79 -2.03 24.53 1.08
C ASP A 79 -0.94 23.44 1.00
N HIS A 80 -0.91 22.67 -0.09
CA HIS A 80 0.14 21.67 -0.31
C HIS A 80 1.56 22.28 -0.32
N GLU A 81 1.74 23.45 -0.93
CA GLU A 81 3.02 24.19 -0.94
C GLU A 81 3.42 24.64 0.48
N LYS A 82 2.46 25.12 1.28
CA LYS A 82 2.68 25.50 2.69
C LYS A 82 3.14 24.29 3.50
N HIS A 83 2.45 23.16 3.39
CA HIS A 83 2.81 21.93 4.10
C HIS A 83 4.14 21.34 3.63
N PHE A 84 4.44 21.41 2.34
CA PHE A 84 5.74 21.00 1.80
C PHE A 84 6.88 21.82 2.41
N LYS A 85 6.72 23.14 2.51
CA LYS A 85 7.72 24.01 3.15
C LYS A 85 7.91 23.71 4.63
N LEU A 86 6.82 23.46 5.37
CA LEU A 86 6.88 23.07 6.77
C LEU A 86 7.69 21.78 6.99
N ARG A 87 7.49 20.76 6.15
CA ARG A 87 8.21 19.48 6.27
C ARG A 87 9.70 19.54 5.94
N PHE A 88 10.09 20.41 5.00
CA PHE A 88 11.46 20.47 4.48
C PHE A 88 12.21 21.74 4.91
N SER A 89 11.65 22.54 5.83
CA SER A 89 12.38 23.67 6.43
C SER A 89 13.51 23.16 7.33
N PRO A 90 14.75 23.69 7.25
CA PRO A 90 15.88 23.23 8.05
C PRO A 90 15.86 23.63 9.54
N SER A 91 14.72 24.07 10.09
CA SER A 91 14.66 24.73 11.40
C SER A 91 13.91 23.90 12.44
N GLU A 92 14.69 23.42 13.40
CA GLU A 92 14.35 23.03 14.78
C GLU A 92 13.49 21.78 14.98
N SER A 93 14.23 20.68 15.11
CA SER A 93 14.04 19.70 16.18
C SER A 93 13.54 20.33 17.48
N GLU A 94 12.55 19.67 18.09
CA GLU A 94 12.10 19.83 19.49
C GLU A 94 11.19 21.05 19.79
N LYS A 95 9.93 20.97 19.35
CA LYS A 95 8.81 21.45 20.16
C LYS A 95 7.69 20.41 20.15
N GLU A 96 7.53 19.74 21.28
CA GLU A 96 6.26 19.11 21.67
C GLU A 96 5.26 20.25 21.94
N ASP A 97 4.52 20.67 20.91
CA ASP A 97 3.31 21.48 21.10
C ASP A 97 2.12 20.52 21.12
N ASP A 98 1.63 20.27 22.34
CA ASP A 98 0.49 19.40 22.68
C ASP A 98 -0.90 20.00 22.32
N ASP A 99 -0.96 20.98 21.42
CA ASP A 99 -2.21 21.66 21.01
C ASP A 99 -2.25 21.95 19.50
N VAL A 100 -1.88 20.97 18.67
CA VAL A 100 -2.29 20.95 17.25
C VAL A 100 -3.46 19.98 17.13
N ASP A 101 -4.66 20.55 17.03
CA ASP A 101 -5.90 19.88 16.67
C ASP A 101 -5.67 18.89 15.51
N ASP A 102 -6.36 17.77 15.57
CA ASP A 102 -6.28 16.52 14.80
C ASP A 102 -6.39 16.67 13.25
N GLU A 103 -5.55 17.48 12.59
CA GLU A 103 -5.62 17.79 11.15
C GLU A 103 -4.51 17.09 10.34
N GLU A 104 -4.88 15.91 9.85
CA GLU A 104 -4.19 15.07 8.88
C GLU A 104 -2.91 14.37 9.35
N ASN A 105 -3.10 13.19 9.95
CA ASN A 105 -2.06 12.18 10.04
C ASN A 105 -1.61 11.77 8.62
N TYR A 106 -0.60 12.46 8.09
CA TYR A 106 0.07 12.19 6.81
C TYR A 106 0.95 10.92 6.85
N ASP A 107 0.71 10.00 7.79
CA ASP A 107 1.36 8.71 7.74
C ASP A 107 0.95 8.00 6.44
N CYS A 108 1.96 7.66 5.65
CA CYS A 108 1.78 6.87 4.43
C CYS A 108 1.38 5.41 4.73
N VAL A 109 1.41 5.01 6.01
CA VAL A 109 0.98 3.71 6.50
C VAL A 109 -0.13 3.89 7.53
N THR A 110 -1.33 3.41 7.20
CA THR A 110 -2.46 3.41 8.13
C THR A 110 -2.91 2.00 8.47
N LYS A 111 -3.57 1.85 9.62
CA LYS A 111 -4.08 0.54 10.06
C LYS A 111 -5.21 0.10 9.14
N GLY A 112 -4.91 -0.90 8.29
CA GLY A 112 -5.89 -1.54 7.43
C GLY A 112 -6.90 -2.41 8.17
N ARG A 113 -7.93 -2.87 7.45
CA ARG A 113 -8.91 -3.83 7.99
C ARG A 113 -8.27 -5.21 8.13
N SER A 114 -8.63 -5.93 9.20
CA SER A 114 -8.28 -7.35 9.32
C SER A 114 -8.87 -8.16 8.17
N MET A 115 -8.07 -9.06 7.60
CA MET A 115 -8.49 -9.92 6.49
C MET A 115 -7.77 -11.27 6.51
N SER A 116 -8.38 -12.28 5.89
CA SER A 116 -7.73 -13.57 5.68
C SER A 116 -6.65 -13.51 4.61
N LEU A 117 -5.66 -14.40 4.68
CA LEU A 117 -4.59 -14.50 3.68
C LEU A 117 -5.14 -14.79 2.27
N SER A 118 -6.20 -15.59 2.16
CA SER A 118 -6.88 -15.84 0.88
C SER A 118 -7.50 -14.57 0.29
N ASN A 119 -8.07 -13.70 1.13
CA ASN A 119 -8.57 -12.41 0.68
C ASN A 119 -7.41 -11.49 0.27
N PHE A 120 -6.32 -11.45 1.05
CA PHE A 120 -5.12 -10.69 0.72
C PHE A 120 -4.57 -11.09 -0.65
N PHE A 121 -4.39 -12.39 -0.93
CA PHE A 121 -3.92 -12.85 -2.24
C PHE A 121 -4.86 -12.50 -3.39
N ARG A 122 -6.18 -12.47 -3.15
CA ARG A 122 -7.13 -11.99 -4.14
C ARG A 122 -6.92 -10.51 -4.44
N ILE A 123 -6.71 -9.67 -3.43
CA ILE A 123 -6.44 -8.24 -3.60
C ILE A 123 -5.10 -8.05 -4.31
N ALA A 124 -4.04 -8.73 -3.87
CA ALA A 124 -2.72 -8.69 -4.49
C ALA A 124 -2.77 -9.03 -6.00
N ARG A 125 -3.48 -10.10 -6.37
CA ARG A 125 -3.68 -10.48 -7.78
C ARG A 125 -4.46 -9.43 -8.55
N ASN A 126 -5.50 -8.86 -7.94
CA ASN A 126 -6.29 -7.84 -8.59
C ASN A 126 -5.47 -6.56 -8.83
N THR A 127 -4.66 -6.12 -7.86
CA THR A 127 -3.75 -4.98 -8.00
C THR A 127 -2.71 -5.25 -9.09
N MET A 128 -2.12 -6.45 -9.11
CA MET A 128 -1.21 -6.87 -10.16
C MET A 128 -1.83 -6.71 -11.56
N ASN A 129 -3.06 -7.20 -11.76
CA ASN A 129 -3.78 -7.11 -13.02
C ASN A 129 -4.24 -5.69 -13.39
N MET A 130 -4.31 -4.76 -12.43
CA MET A 130 -4.56 -3.35 -12.72
C MET A 130 -3.34 -2.69 -13.36
N TRP A 131 -2.15 -2.99 -12.86
CA TRP A 131 -0.93 -2.32 -13.30
C TRP A 131 -0.33 -2.99 -14.54
N PHE A 132 -0.33 -4.32 -14.59
CA PHE A 132 0.29 -5.07 -15.68
C PHE A 132 -0.68 -6.09 -16.28
N LYS A 133 -0.69 -6.16 -17.62
CA LYS A 133 -1.54 -7.10 -18.36
C LYS A 133 -1.00 -8.53 -18.33
N ASN A 134 0.32 -8.65 -18.31
CA ASN A 134 1.07 -9.89 -18.23
C ASN A 134 1.89 -9.89 -16.94
N VAL A 135 2.49 -11.03 -16.60
CA VAL A 135 3.46 -11.10 -15.51
C VAL A 135 4.69 -10.25 -15.90
N PRO A 136 4.99 -9.16 -15.18
CA PRO A 136 6.12 -8.30 -15.51
C PRO A 136 7.43 -8.91 -15.01
N THR A 137 8.51 -8.45 -15.61
CA THR A 137 9.88 -8.61 -15.11
C THR A 137 10.11 -7.72 -13.89
N PRO A 138 11.07 -8.06 -13.01
CA PRO A 138 11.46 -7.18 -11.89
C PRO A 138 11.83 -5.76 -12.32
N GLU A 139 12.46 -5.60 -13.48
CA GLU A 139 12.91 -4.33 -14.03
C GLU A 139 11.71 -3.45 -14.46
N GLU A 140 10.68 -4.05 -15.07
CA GLU A 140 9.43 -3.34 -15.41
C GLU A 140 8.69 -2.88 -14.15
N VAL A 141 8.66 -3.72 -13.11
CA VAL A 141 8.04 -3.36 -11.82
C VAL A 141 8.77 -2.20 -11.16
N GLU A 142 10.10 -2.25 -11.14
CA GLU A 142 10.92 -1.18 -10.58
C GLU A 142 10.75 0.15 -11.33
N HIS A 143 10.79 0.10 -12.66
CA HIS A 143 10.62 1.30 -13.48
C HIS A 143 9.27 1.96 -13.21
N GLU A 144 8.19 1.19 -13.20
CA GLU A 144 6.84 1.73 -12.96
C GLU A 144 6.69 2.21 -11.50
N PHE A 145 7.29 1.52 -10.52
CA PHE A 145 7.31 1.97 -9.13
C PHE A 145 7.95 3.35 -9.00
N TRP A 146 9.16 3.54 -9.51
CA TRP A 146 9.85 4.82 -9.41
C TRP A 146 9.16 5.92 -10.20
N LYS A 147 8.54 5.57 -11.32
CA LYS A 147 7.70 6.49 -12.08
C LYS A 147 6.51 6.99 -11.24
N ILE A 148 5.78 6.10 -10.58
CA ILE A 148 4.67 6.46 -9.68
C ILE A 148 5.14 7.41 -8.59
N VAL A 149 6.25 7.05 -7.91
CA VAL A 149 6.82 7.84 -6.80
C VAL A 149 7.28 9.22 -7.27
N THR A 150 7.90 9.30 -8.46
CA THR A 150 8.48 10.55 -8.98
C THR A 150 7.43 11.47 -9.57
N GLU A 151 6.50 10.94 -10.37
CA GLU A 151 5.48 11.75 -11.06
C GLU A 151 4.39 12.25 -10.12
N ARG A 152 4.08 11.48 -9.05
CA ARG A 152 3.06 11.82 -8.03
C ARG A 152 1.65 12.08 -8.63
N GLN A 153 1.35 11.45 -9.76
CA GLN A 153 0.08 11.62 -10.48
C GLN A 153 -0.96 10.53 -10.18
N HIS A 154 -0.61 9.53 -9.38
CA HIS A 154 -1.44 8.36 -9.14
C HIS A 154 -1.69 8.16 -7.65
N HIS A 155 -2.95 7.96 -7.28
CA HIS A 155 -3.30 7.51 -5.94
C HIS A 155 -3.23 5.98 -5.89
N VAL A 156 -2.22 5.45 -5.20
CA VAL A 156 -1.95 4.01 -5.13
C VAL A 156 -1.99 3.55 -3.68
N VAL A 157 -2.87 2.60 -3.39
CA VAL A 157 -2.97 1.97 -2.07
C VAL A 157 -2.68 0.49 -2.18
N VAL A 158 -1.78 0.03 -1.32
CA VAL A 158 -1.36 -1.37 -1.20
C VAL A 158 -1.49 -1.81 0.25
N HIS A 159 -1.60 -3.12 0.45
CA HIS A 159 -1.68 -3.70 1.80
C HIS A 159 -0.43 -4.48 2.12
N ALA A 160 -0.04 -4.43 3.39
CA ALA A 160 1.05 -5.24 3.94
C ALA A 160 0.62 -5.80 5.30
N GLY A 161 1.22 -6.91 5.69
CA GLY A 161 1.03 -7.52 7.01
C GLY A 161 2.37 -7.78 7.68
N ASN A 162 2.50 -7.37 8.94
CA ASN A 162 3.58 -7.76 9.84
C ASN A 162 2.97 -8.58 10.98
N ILE A 163 3.27 -9.87 11.01
CA ILE A 163 2.57 -10.85 11.85
C ILE A 163 3.56 -11.47 12.84
N ASP A 164 3.20 -11.43 14.11
CA ASP A 164 3.99 -12.08 15.16
C ASP A 164 3.89 -13.61 15.07
N SER A 165 5.04 -14.28 14.94
CA SER A 165 5.13 -15.75 14.87
C SER A 165 5.07 -16.46 16.23
N SER A 166 4.83 -15.73 17.32
CA SER A 166 4.44 -16.30 18.61
C SER A 166 2.93 -16.55 18.70
N VAL A 167 2.13 -15.69 18.05
CA VAL A 167 0.66 -15.81 17.99
C VAL A 167 0.22 -16.72 16.86
N THR A 168 0.93 -16.66 15.73
CA THR A 168 0.64 -17.47 14.55
C THR A 168 1.78 -18.45 14.26
N GLN A 169 1.50 -19.51 13.51
CA GLN A 169 2.54 -20.47 13.14
C GLN A 169 3.59 -19.80 12.24
N SER A 170 4.87 -20.00 12.58
CA SER A 170 5.99 -19.57 11.73
C SER A 170 5.94 -20.21 10.34
N GLY A 171 6.49 -19.52 9.33
CA GLY A 171 6.75 -20.12 8.02
C GLY A 171 7.83 -21.22 8.05
N PHE A 172 8.61 -21.29 9.14
CA PHE A 172 9.56 -22.37 9.37
C PHE A 172 8.92 -23.55 10.13
N PRO A 173 9.33 -24.80 9.83
CA PRO A 173 8.86 -25.96 10.57
C PRO A 173 9.32 -25.90 12.03
N THR A 174 8.41 -26.20 12.95
CA THR A 174 8.68 -26.27 14.40
C THR A 174 8.61 -27.70 14.93
N ASN A 175 8.06 -28.64 14.13
CA ASN A 175 7.98 -30.04 14.49
C ASN A 175 9.40 -30.66 14.51
N ARG A 176 9.84 -31.07 15.71
CA ARG A 176 11.17 -31.63 15.98
C ARG A 176 11.48 -32.92 15.20
N LYS A 177 10.48 -33.57 14.60
CA LYS A 177 10.67 -34.72 13.72
C LYS A 177 11.24 -34.35 12.34
N THR A 178 11.17 -33.07 11.96
CA THR A 178 11.71 -32.58 10.69
C THR A 178 13.16 -32.14 10.87
N SER A 179 14.03 -32.46 9.91
CA SER A 179 15.44 -32.04 9.91
C SER A 179 15.60 -30.51 9.93
N PHE A 180 14.68 -29.78 9.30
CA PHE A 180 14.71 -28.33 9.21
C PHE A 180 14.26 -27.59 10.49
N ALA A 181 13.57 -28.25 11.43
CA ALA A 181 13.13 -27.62 12.67
C ALA A 181 14.28 -27.25 13.62
N LYS A 182 15.44 -27.93 13.51
CA LYS A 182 16.65 -27.65 14.30
C LYS A 182 17.78 -27.05 13.45
N HIS A 183 17.51 -26.76 12.19
CA HIS A 183 18.53 -26.26 11.29
C HIS A 183 19.00 -24.86 11.73
N PRO A 184 20.31 -24.54 11.72
CA PRO A 184 20.81 -23.25 12.20
C PRO A 184 20.26 -22.02 11.46
N TRP A 185 19.84 -22.20 10.20
CA TRP A 185 19.22 -21.15 9.38
C TRP A 185 17.70 -21.02 9.55
N ASN A 186 17.09 -21.81 10.44
CA ASN A 186 15.71 -21.58 10.85
C ASN A 186 15.68 -20.36 11.77
N LEU A 187 15.01 -19.28 11.38
CA LEU A 187 15.02 -18.02 12.13
C LEU A 187 14.41 -18.14 13.54
N LYS A 188 13.60 -19.17 13.82
CA LYS A 188 13.12 -19.47 15.19
C LYS A 188 14.22 -20.02 16.11
N VAL A 189 15.30 -20.53 15.53
CA VAL A 189 16.43 -21.16 16.24
C VAL A 189 17.67 -20.27 16.22
N LEU A 190 17.85 -19.47 15.16
CA LEU A 190 19.03 -18.65 14.92
C LEU A 190 19.42 -17.76 16.11
N THR A 191 18.43 -17.06 16.69
CA THR A 191 18.63 -16.13 17.81
C THR A 191 19.06 -16.83 19.10
N ASN A 192 18.78 -18.14 19.23
CA ASN A 192 19.14 -18.98 20.37
C ASN A 192 20.51 -19.68 20.23
N ASN A 193 21.25 -19.43 19.15
CA ASN A 193 22.60 -19.97 18.98
C ASN A 193 23.50 -19.50 20.13
N GLY A 194 24.32 -20.40 20.70
CA GLY A 194 25.20 -20.08 21.83
C GLY A 194 26.26 -19.01 21.55
N ARG A 195 26.53 -18.70 20.28
CA ARG A 195 27.42 -17.60 19.87
C ARG A 195 26.69 -16.27 19.64
N SER A 196 25.36 -16.25 19.75
CA SER A 196 24.54 -15.04 19.55
C SER A 196 24.26 -14.36 20.87
N VAL A 197 24.54 -13.05 20.95
CA VAL A 197 24.18 -12.21 22.11
C VAL A 197 22.65 -12.09 22.28
N LEU A 198 21.90 -12.27 21.19
CA LEU A 198 20.43 -12.16 21.18
C LEU A 198 19.77 -13.18 22.12
N LYS A 199 20.43 -14.31 22.41
CA LYS A 199 19.93 -15.33 23.35
C LYS A 199 19.69 -14.77 24.76
N CYS A 200 20.40 -13.72 25.15
CA CYS A 200 20.28 -13.08 26.46
C CYS A 200 19.12 -12.08 26.56
N MET A 201 18.48 -11.71 25.44
CA MET A 201 17.46 -10.65 25.40
C MET A 201 16.04 -11.14 25.69
N GLY A 202 15.83 -12.45 25.87
CA GLY A 202 14.50 -13.02 26.07
C GLY A 202 13.61 -12.95 24.82
N PRO A 203 12.29 -13.22 24.95
CA PRO A 203 11.35 -13.28 23.83
C PRO A 203 10.85 -11.88 23.41
N LEU A 204 11.45 -11.30 22.37
CA LEU A 204 11.12 -9.97 21.83
C LEU A 204 10.71 -10.10 20.36
N SER A 205 9.50 -9.64 20.03
CA SER A 205 8.97 -9.62 18.67
C SER A 205 9.81 -8.75 17.75
N GLY A 206 10.11 -9.25 16.54
CA GLY A 206 10.97 -8.56 15.58
C GLY A 206 12.47 -8.64 15.88
N ILE A 207 12.87 -9.14 17.06
CA ILE A 207 14.28 -9.28 17.45
C ILE A 207 14.63 -10.77 17.63
N THR A 208 14.11 -11.41 18.68
CA THR A 208 14.39 -12.84 18.97
C THR A 208 13.27 -13.76 18.53
N ILE A 209 12.06 -13.23 18.40
CA ILE A 209 10.91 -13.87 17.76
C ILE A 209 10.79 -13.28 16.34
N PRO A 210 10.98 -14.09 15.29
CA PRO A 210 10.87 -13.60 13.93
C PRO A 210 9.42 -13.18 13.62
N THR A 211 9.27 -12.15 12.81
CA THR A 211 8.01 -11.69 12.25
C THR A 211 7.79 -12.28 10.86
N LEU A 212 6.53 -12.56 10.51
CA LEU A 212 6.14 -12.95 9.17
C LEU A 212 5.63 -11.72 8.42
N HIS A 213 6.31 -11.38 7.33
CA HIS A 213 5.93 -10.28 6.46
C HIS A 213 5.16 -10.81 5.26
N VAL A 214 4.01 -10.20 4.98
CA VAL A 214 3.20 -10.49 3.80
C VAL A 214 3.05 -9.20 3.01
N GLY A 215 3.52 -9.20 1.77
CA GLY A 215 3.47 -8.06 0.86
C GLY A 215 2.83 -8.40 -0.48
N MET A 216 2.59 -7.37 -1.27
CA MET A 216 2.07 -7.44 -2.63
C MET A 216 2.84 -6.47 -3.54
N LEU A 217 2.44 -6.37 -4.81
CA LEU A 217 3.01 -5.41 -5.75
C LEU A 217 3.03 -4.00 -5.12
N TYR A 218 4.20 -3.36 -5.16
CA TYR A 218 4.50 -2.02 -4.59
C TYR A 218 4.44 -1.90 -3.06
N THR A 219 4.24 -2.98 -2.31
CA THR A 219 4.52 -2.95 -0.86
C THR A 219 5.96 -2.52 -0.64
N THR A 220 6.16 -1.48 0.17
CA THR A 220 7.46 -0.82 0.37
C THR A 220 7.77 -0.72 1.85
N GLY A 221 9.04 -0.90 2.20
CA GLY A 221 9.60 -0.45 3.48
C GLY A 221 10.40 0.83 3.25
N CYS A 222 10.22 1.83 4.11
CA CYS A 222 11.02 3.04 4.08
C CYS A 222 12.46 2.74 4.53
N TRP A 223 13.40 3.62 4.17
CA TRP A 223 14.76 3.56 4.69
C TRP A 223 14.74 3.47 6.21
N TYR A 224 15.33 2.40 6.73
CA TYR A 224 15.30 2.09 8.15
C TYR A 224 16.69 1.60 8.59
N ARG A 225 17.05 2.00 9.81
CA ARG A 225 18.21 1.48 10.53
C ARG A 225 17.73 0.99 11.88
N ASP A 226 18.12 -0.23 12.23
CA ASP A 226 17.84 -0.78 13.55
C ASP A 226 18.43 0.14 14.64
N PRO A 227 17.66 0.55 15.66
CA PRO A 227 18.11 1.50 16.68
C PRO A 227 19.27 0.96 17.52
N HIS A 228 19.43 -0.35 17.59
CA HIS A 228 20.52 -1.03 18.29
C HIS A 228 21.62 -1.51 17.33
N SER A 229 21.51 -1.18 16.04
CA SER A 229 22.40 -1.63 14.97
C SER A 229 22.56 -3.17 14.92
N PHE A 230 21.50 -3.91 15.24
CA PHE A 230 21.48 -5.35 15.06
C PHE A 230 21.54 -5.74 13.58
N PRO A 231 22.13 -6.91 13.27
CA PRO A 231 22.08 -7.44 11.91
C PRO A 231 20.64 -7.78 11.52
N TRP A 232 20.29 -7.47 10.27
CA TRP A 232 18.99 -7.77 9.69
C TRP A 232 19.06 -9.05 8.85
N ILE A 233 18.11 -9.97 9.04
CA ILE A 233 18.02 -11.20 8.25
C ILE A 233 16.58 -11.46 7.86
N GLU A 234 16.36 -11.70 6.57
CA GLU A 234 15.05 -12.04 6.00
C GLU A 234 15.12 -13.30 5.17
N TYR A 235 14.04 -14.08 5.20
CA TYR A 235 13.90 -15.29 4.41
C TYR A 235 12.59 -15.25 3.63
N LEU A 236 12.69 -15.26 2.30
CA LEU A 236 11.52 -15.31 1.42
C LEU A 236 11.00 -16.75 1.35
N HIS A 237 9.93 -17.05 2.09
CA HIS A 237 9.33 -18.39 2.10
C HIS A 237 8.75 -18.81 0.74
N THR A 238 7.93 -17.93 0.15
CA THR A 238 7.25 -18.14 -1.13
C THR A 238 6.90 -16.79 -1.75
N GLY A 239 6.51 -16.77 -3.03
CA GLY A 239 6.00 -15.58 -3.70
C GLY A 239 6.97 -15.02 -4.74
N ALA A 240 6.72 -13.78 -5.15
CA ALA A 240 7.56 -13.06 -6.10
C ALA A 240 8.84 -12.55 -5.43
N LYS A 241 9.85 -12.22 -6.25
CA LYS A 241 11.10 -11.65 -5.74
C LYS A 241 10.83 -10.29 -5.08
N THR A 242 11.37 -10.11 -3.88
CA THR A 242 11.48 -8.81 -3.22
C THR A 242 12.79 -8.15 -3.65
N LYS A 243 12.76 -6.86 -3.99
CA LYS A 243 13.97 -6.06 -4.15
C LYS A 243 14.31 -5.42 -2.80
N PHE A 244 15.53 -5.65 -2.33
CA PHE A 244 16.11 -5.04 -1.14
C PHE A 244 16.96 -3.83 -1.54
#